data_AF-M6JVI4-F1
#
_entry.id   AF-M6JVI4-F1
#
_cell.length_a   1.000
_cell.length_b   1.000
_cell.length_c   1.000
_cell.angle_alpha   90.00
_cell.angle_beta   90.00
_cell.angle_gamma   90.00
#
_symmetry.space_group_name_H-M   'P 1'
#
loop_
_entity.id
_entity.type
_entity.pdbx_description
1 polymer ?
#
loop_
_entity_poly.entity_id
_entity_poly.type
_entity_poly.pdbx_seq_one_letter_code
_entity_poly.pdbx_strand_id
1 'polypeptide(L)'
;MKVSDPDYNMRPGNECFPTTNAVQADHAGAKPRDPSKQMVDDMLFTARGKGILNENNHTSGGTELQGYDGVIKLNKEYNLKVSMLNDGNKLSFEDKKAAIQGAIRNGNIVSAGGTFNVAGVGDHRNAIVGYDSKGWVVFDPYGNANTKGYNGNGMFAHYEYGKFNLGGKQAYYVTKD
;
A
#
# COMPACT_ATOMS: atom_id res chain seq x y z
N MET A 1 -26.19 -1.73 -16.65
CA MET A 1 -25.01 -2.07 -17.47
C MET A 1 -24.00 -2.73 -16.55
N LYS A 2 -23.78 -4.05 -16.64
CA LYS A 2 -22.64 -4.69 -15.96
C LYS A 2 -21.43 -4.42 -16.83
N VAL A 3 -20.53 -3.56 -16.38
CA VAL A 3 -19.19 -3.49 -16.96
C VAL A 3 -18.49 -4.74 -16.44
N SER A 4 -18.58 -5.84 -17.19
CA SER A 4 -17.60 -6.91 -17.05
C SER A 4 -16.37 -6.40 -17.78
N ASP A 5 -15.38 -5.97 -17.02
CA ASP A 5 -14.02 -5.88 -17.52
C ASP A 5 -13.39 -7.25 -17.21
N PRO A 6 -13.40 -8.21 -18.16
CA PRO A 6 -12.83 -9.53 -17.94
C PRO A 6 -11.30 -9.47 -17.79
N ASP A 7 -10.68 -8.32 -18.04
CA ASP A 7 -9.29 -8.30 -18.47
C ASP A 7 -8.29 -7.91 -17.39
N TYR A 8 -8.69 -7.55 -16.17
CA TYR A 8 -7.75 -6.99 -15.21
C TYR A 8 -8.07 -7.31 -13.75
N ASN A 9 -7.08 -7.81 -12.98
CA ASN A 9 -7.29 -8.18 -11.57
C ASN A 9 -7.18 -6.98 -10.61
N MET A 10 -6.98 -5.74 -11.07
CA MET A 10 -7.14 -4.57 -10.20
C MET A 10 -8.62 -4.22 -10.11
N ARG A 11 -9.31 -4.99 -9.28
CA ARG A 11 -10.68 -4.72 -8.85
C ARG A 11 -10.61 -3.85 -7.60
N PRO A 12 -11.70 -3.20 -7.18
CA PRO A 12 -11.73 -2.38 -5.96
C PRO A 12 -11.16 -3.05 -4.69
N GLY A 13 -11.19 -4.39 -4.60
CA GLY A 13 -10.56 -5.15 -3.51
C GLY A 13 -9.03 -5.33 -3.58
N ASN A 14 -8.42 -5.09 -4.74
CA ASN A 14 -6.98 -5.29 -5.01
C ASN A 14 -6.21 -3.97 -5.18
N GLU A 15 -6.89 -2.82 -5.06
CA GLU A 15 -6.30 -1.49 -5.17
C GLU A 15 -5.59 -1.01 -3.89
N CYS A 16 -5.58 -1.80 -2.81
CA CYS A 16 -4.94 -1.39 -1.56
C CYS A 16 -3.44 -1.11 -1.72
N PHE A 17 -2.76 -1.82 -2.62
CA PHE A 17 -1.34 -1.63 -2.91
C PHE A 17 -1.02 -0.33 -3.66
N PRO A 18 -1.57 -0.06 -4.87
CA PRO A 18 -1.29 1.20 -5.56
C PRO A 18 -1.80 2.41 -4.77
N THR A 19 -2.93 2.31 -4.06
CA THR A 19 -3.47 3.42 -3.27
C THR A 19 -2.56 3.75 -2.10
N THR A 20 -2.07 2.74 -1.37
CA THR A 20 -1.08 2.97 -0.30
C THR A 20 0.21 3.59 -0.85
N ASN A 21 0.70 3.11 -1.99
CA ASN A 21 1.92 3.63 -2.60
C ASN A 21 1.74 5.08 -3.10
N ALA A 22 0.58 5.42 -3.66
CA ALA A 22 0.25 6.76 -4.10
C ALA A 22 0.21 7.75 -2.93
N VAL A 23 -0.36 7.36 -1.79
CA VAL A 23 -0.34 8.17 -0.55
C VAL A 23 1.10 8.46 -0.11
N GLN A 24 1.99 7.45 -0.14
CA GLN A 24 3.39 7.65 0.20
C GLN A 24 4.13 8.55 -0.79
N ALA A 25 3.88 8.35 -2.09
CA ALA A 25 4.52 9.12 -3.14
C ALA A 25 4.12 10.59 -3.11
N ASP A 26 2.83 10.88 -2.92
CA ASP A 26 2.32 12.24 -2.74
C ASP A 26 2.90 12.90 -1.47
N HIS A 27 2.94 12.16 -0.35
CA HIS A 27 3.59 12.64 0.89
C HIS A 27 5.09 12.89 0.72
N ALA A 28 5.79 12.06 -0.05
CA ALA A 28 7.19 12.27 -0.40
C ALA A 28 7.38 13.47 -1.36
N GLY A 29 6.30 14.07 -1.85
CA GLY A 29 6.30 15.27 -2.69
C GLY A 29 6.47 14.98 -4.17
N ALA A 30 6.15 13.77 -4.63
CA ALA A 30 5.94 13.51 -6.05
C ALA A 30 4.63 14.15 -6.52
N LYS A 31 4.54 14.36 -7.83
CA LYS A 31 3.32 14.86 -8.48
C LYS A 31 2.93 13.90 -9.59
N PRO A 32 1.63 13.82 -9.93
CA PRO A 32 1.19 13.15 -11.15
C PRO A 32 1.98 13.68 -12.35
N ARG A 33 2.42 12.77 -13.22
CA ARG A 33 3.08 13.12 -14.49
C ARG A 33 2.08 13.75 -15.45
N ASP A 34 0.83 13.30 -15.39
CA ASP A 34 -0.32 13.99 -15.96
C ASP A 34 -1.11 14.73 -14.85
N PRO A 35 -1.12 16.08 -14.84
CA PRO A 35 -1.79 16.85 -13.79
C PRO A 35 -3.32 16.75 -13.82
N SER A 36 -3.91 16.14 -14.84
CA SER A 36 -5.36 15.87 -14.88
C SER A 36 -5.77 14.61 -14.09
N LYS A 37 -4.80 13.83 -13.61
CA LYS A 37 -5.01 12.56 -12.92
C LYS A 37 -4.75 12.69 -11.42
N GLN A 38 -5.47 11.88 -10.63
CA GLN A 38 -5.06 11.62 -9.25
C GLN A 38 -3.76 10.81 -9.25
N MET A 39 -2.97 10.90 -8.18
CA MET A 39 -1.67 10.21 -8.10
C MET A 39 -1.80 8.70 -8.32
N VAL A 40 -2.84 8.06 -7.75
CA VAL A 40 -3.08 6.62 -7.93
C VAL A 40 -3.36 6.27 -9.39
N ASP A 41 -4.15 7.07 -10.10
CA ASP A 41 -4.49 6.84 -11.51
C ASP A 41 -3.28 7.03 -12.42
N ASP A 42 -2.48 8.07 -12.17
CA ASP A 42 -1.25 8.34 -12.90
C ASP A 42 -0.21 7.24 -12.69
N MET A 43 -0.07 6.75 -11.47
CA MET A 43 0.82 5.63 -11.14
C MET A 43 0.38 4.33 -11.79
N LEU A 44 -0.92 4.03 -11.81
CA LEU A 44 -1.46 2.86 -12.51
C LEU A 44 -1.24 2.99 -14.02
N PHE A 45 -1.53 4.15 -14.61
CA PHE A 45 -1.28 4.43 -16.02
C PHE A 45 0.19 4.25 -16.39
N THR A 46 1.09 4.79 -15.55
CA THR A 46 2.54 4.65 -15.72
C THR A 46 2.98 3.19 -15.61
N ALA A 47 2.48 2.46 -14.61
CA ALA A 47 2.81 1.04 -14.43
C ALA A 47 2.42 0.19 -15.65
N ARG A 48 1.24 0.46 -16.23
CA ARG A 48 0.76 -0.19 -17.47
C ARG A 48 1.64 0.17 -18.67
N GLY A 49 1.84 1.47 -18.92
CA GLY A 49 2.63 1.96 -20.05
C GLY A 49 4.10 1.53 -20.03
N LYS A 50 4.64 1.19 -18.85
CA LYS A 50 6.00 0.70 -18.65
C LYS A 50 6.11 -0.82 -18.58
N GLY A 51 5.00 -1.55 -18.68
CA GLY A 51 4.97 -3.01 -18.51
C GLY A 51 5.37 -3.48 -17.11
N ILE A 52 5.30 -2.61 -16.11
CA ILE A 52 5.52 -2.96 -14.69
C ILE A 52 4.34 -3.77 -14.19
N LEU A 53 3.16 -3.45 -14.68
CA LEU A 53 1.93 -4.14 -14.39
C LEU A 53 1.39 -4.73 -15.69
N ASN A 54 1.10 -6.04 -15.69
CA ASN A 54 0.72 -6.77 -16.88
C ASN A 54 -0.80 -6.93 -16.96
N GLU A 55 -1.44 -6.14 -17.82
CA GLU A 55 -2.90 -6.22 -18.04
C GLU A 55 -3.31 -7.47 -18.83
N ASN A 56 -2.39 -8.10 -19.55
CA ASN A 56 -2.71 -9.26 -20.40
C ASN A 56 -2.71 -10.59 -19.63
N ASN A 57 -2.39 -10.56 -18.33
CA ASN A 57 -2.44 -11.75 -17.48
C ASN A 57 -3.68 -11.70 -16.58
N HIS A 58 -4.75 -12.32 -17.03
CA HIS A 58 -6.03 -12.32 -16.33
C HIS A 58 -6.08 -13.21 -15.07
N THR A 59 -5.00 -13.95 -14.78
CA THR A 59 -4.92 -14.84 -13.60
C THR A 59 -4.11 -14.23 -12.45
N SER A 60 -3.03 -13.51 -12.76
CA SER A 60 -2.15 -12.89 -11.76
C SER A 60 -1.66 -11.48 -12.11
N GLY A 61 -2.02 -10.95 -13.28
CA GLY A 61 -1.76 -9.56 -13.65
C GLY A 61 -2.49 -8.60 -12.73
N GLY A 62 -1.84 -7.51 -12.34
CA GLY A 62 -2.30 -6.62 -11.27
C GLY A 62 -1.71 -6.94 -9.89
N THR A 63 -1.06 -8.10 -9.71
CA THR A 63 -0.40 -8.43 -8.44
C THR A 63 1.07 -7.96 -8.36
N GLU A 64 1.62 -7.41 -9.44
CA GLU A 64 3.04 -7.03 -9.51
C GLU A 64 3.39 -5.93 -8.52
N LEU A 65 2.43 -5.05 -8.22
CA LEU A 65 2.58 -3.99 -7.22
C LEU A 65 2.42 -4.48 -5.77
N GLN A 66 2.10 -5.76 -5.57
CA GLN A 66 2.07 -6.37 -4.23
C GLN A 66 3.47 -6.66 -3.71
N GLY A 67 4.38 -6.98 -4.63
CA GLY A 67 5.78 -7.28 -4.34
C GLY A 67 6.67 -6.03 -4.33
N TYR A 68 7.80 -6.15 -3.66
CA TYR A 68 8.77 -5.06 -3.50
C TYR A 68 9.38 -4.60 -4.84
N ASP A 69 9.62 -5.53 -5.76
CA ASP A 69 10.24 -5.23 -7.06
C ASP A 69 9.37 -4.32 -7.92
N GLY A 70 8.06 -4.59 -7.98
CA GLY A 70 7.11 -3.74 -8.71
C GLY A 70 7.03 -2.34 -8.12
N VAL A 71 7.03 -2.25 -6.78
CA VAL A 71 7.03 -0.98 -6.05
C VAL A 71 8.30 -0.17 -6.32
N ILE A 72 9.49 -0.79 -6.32
CA ILE A 72 10.75 -0.11 -6.65
C ILE A 72 10.71 0.43 -8.08
N LYS A 73 10.34 -0.42 -9.05
CA LYS A 73 10.29 -0.03 -10.46
C LYS A 73 9.35 1.15 -10.68
N LEU A 74 8.18 1.10 -10.06
CA LEU A 74 7.19 2.17 -10.17
C LEU A 74 7.65 3.46 -9.50
N ASN A 75 8.14 3.41 -8.26
CA ASN A 75 8.60 4.61 -7.54
C ASN A 75 9.78 5.31 -8.24
N LYS A 76 10.66 4.54 -8.88
CA LYS A 76 11.74 5.09 -9.70
C LYS A 76 11.24 5.98 -10.84
N GLU A 77 10.09 5.69 -11.42
CA GLU A 77 9.46 6.53 -12.46
C GLU A 77 9.00 7.91 -11.94
N TYR A 78 9.02 8.11 -10.62
CA TYR A 78 8.68 9.36 -9.93
C TYR A 78 9.88 9.98 -9.20
N ASN A 79 11.11 9.51 -9.48
CA ASN A 79 12.34 9.91 -8.77
C ASN A 79 12.23 9.70 -7.25
N LEU A 80 11.63 8.58 -6.88
CA LEU A 80 11.47 8.18 -5.49
C LEU A 80 12.28 6.93 -5.17
N LYS A 81 12.82 6.90 -3.96
CA LYS A 81 13.56 5.78 -3.39
C LYS A 81 12.68 5.02 -2.41
N VAL A 82 12.69 3.70 -2.50
CA VAL A 82 12.00 2.80 -1.57
C VAL A 82 13.00 2.25 -0.55
N SER A 83 12.64 2.33 0.72
CA SER A 83 13.46 1.85 1.84
C SER A 83 12.72 0.76 2.60
N MET A 84 13.21 -0.48 2.50
CA MET A 84 12.66 -1.64 3.19
C MET A 84 12.94 -1.57 4.70
N LEU A 85 11.90 -1.75 5.50
CA LEU A 85 11.99 -1.89 6.97
C LEU A 85 11.88 -3.35 7.41
N ASN A 86 11.05 -4.13 6.71
CA ASN A 86 10.87 -5.56 6.95
C ASN A 86 10.46 -6.22 5.63
N ASP A 87 11.15 -7.29 5.24
CA ASP A 87 10.85 -8.08 4.06
C ASP A 87 9.88 -9.25 4.32
N GLY A 88 9.49 -9.46 5.59
CA GLY A 88 8.64 -10.56 6.04
C GLY A 88 9.39 -11.63 6.84
N ASN A 89 10.72 -11.54 6.94
CA ASN A 89 11.54 -12.57 7.54
C ASN A 89 12.26 -12.07 8.81
N LYS A 90 12.46 -12.99 9.78
CA LYS A 90 13.48 -12.93 10.85
C LYS A 90 13.38 -11.84 11.93
N LEU A 91 12.55 -10.80 11.80
CA LEU A 91 12.38 -9.79 12.84
C LEU A 91 11.27 -10.17 13.84
N SER A 92 11.48 -9.87 15.13
CA SER A 92 10.43 -9.98 16.14
C SER A 92 9.34 -8.92 15.92
N PHE A 93 8.19 -9.08 16.57
CA PHE A 93 7.15 -8.06 16.52
C PHE A 93 7.64 -6.69 17.04
N GLU A 94 8.38 -6.66 18.16
CA GLU A 94 8.88 -5.42 18.73
C GLU A 94 9.96 -4.77 17.84
N ASP A 95 10.82 -5.55 17.18
CA ASP A 95 11.80 -4.99 16.23
C ASP A 95 11.10 -4.34 15.03
N LYS A 96 10.10 -5.02 14.46
CA LYS A 96 9.29 -4.48 13.35
C LYS A 96 8.58 -3.19 13.78
N LYS A 97 7.94 -3.21 14.94
CA LYS A 97 7.26 -2.05 15.52
C LYS A 97 8.24 -0.89 15.75
N ALA A 98 9.42 -1.15 16.32
CA ALA A 98 10.44 -0.13 16.54
C ALA A 98 10.95 0.48 15.23
N ALA A 99 11.18 -0.33 14.19
CA ALA A 99 11.60 0.14 12.87
C ALA A 99 10.53 1.03 12.22
N ILE A 100 9.26 0.61 12.25
CA ILE A 100 8.12 1.38 11.72
C ILE A 100 7.96 2.69 12.49
N GLN A 101 7.99 2.66 13.83
CA GLN A 101 7.93 3.87 14.64
C GLN A 101 9.11 4.81 14.37
N GLY A 102 10.31 4.27 14.15
CA GLY A 102 11.49 5.05 13.76
C GLY A 102 11.28 5.79 12.44
N ALA A 103 10.77 5.11 11.41
CA ALA A 103 10.46 5.73 10.13
C ALA A 103 9.40 6.84 10.26
N ILE A 104 8.34 6.61 11.05
CA ILE A 104 7.28 7.59 11.30
C ILE A 104 7.81 8.81 12.05
N ARG A 105 8.64 8.63 13.10
CA ARG A 105 9.28 9.74 13.81
C ARG A 105 10.16 10.60 12.90
N ASN A 106 10.72 10.00 11.86
CA ASN A 106 11.51 10.69 10.84
C ASN A 106 10.64 11.31 9.72
N GLY A 107 9.31 11.40 9.93
CA GLY A 107 8.39 12.06 9.02
C GLY A 107 7.94 11.21 7.83
N ASN A 108 8.14 9.89 7.86
CA ASN A 108 7.76 9.02 6.74
C ASN A 108 6.42 8.32 6.96
N ILE A 109 5.64 8.16 5.90
CA ILE A 109 4.49 7.23 5.86
C ILE A 109 5.01 5.84 5.53
N VAL A 110 4.59 4.84 6.32
CA VAL A 110 5.02 3.45 6.13
C VAL A 110 3.91 2.63 5.50
N SER A 111 4.19 1.99 4.38
CA SER A 111 3.34 0.98 3.77
C SER A 111 3.59 -0.34 4.45
N ALA A 112 2.55 -0.92 5.05
CA ALA A 112 2.64 -2.14 5.82
C ALA A 112 1.61 -3.15 5.34
N GLY A 113 2.07 -4.34 4.96
CA GLY A 113 1.22 -5.49 4.65
C GLY A 113 0.84 -6.26 5.92
N GLY A 114 -0.39 -6.76 5.97
CA GLY A 114 -0.89 -7.62 7.03
C GLY A 114 -1.83 -8.71 6.50
N THR A 115 -2.28 -9.56 7.40
CA THR A 115 -3.28 -10.59 7.15
C THR A 115 -4.59 -10.16 7.78
N PHE A 116 -5.56 -9.84 6.92
CA PHE A 116 -6.84 -9.26 7.30
C PHE A 116 -7.90 -10.31 7.06
N ASN A 117 -8.24 -11.11 8.07
CA ASN A 117 -9.27 -12.15 7.96
C ASN A 117 -10.68 -11.54 8.01
N VAL A 118 -10.97 -10.57 7.14
CA VAL A 118 -12.25 -9.86 7.03
C VAL A 118 -12.87 -10.13 5.65
N ALA A 119 -14.20 -10.05 5.55
CA ALA A 119 -14.96 -10.54 4.40
C ALA A 119 -14.36 -10.15 3.02
N GLY A 120 -13.81 -11.15 2.32
CA GLY A 120 -13.29 -11.01 0.95
C GLY A 120 -11.87 -10.43 0.84
N VAL A 121 -11.23 -10.12 1.97
CA VAL A 121 -9.84 -9.65 2.03
C VAL A 121 -9.03 -10.72 2.76
N GLY A 122 -7.84 -11.04 2.26
CA GLY A 122 -6.91 -11.95 2.94
C GLY A 122 -5.60 -11.24 3.19
N ASP A 123 -5.02 -10.74 2.11
CA ASP A 123 -3.86 -9.86 2.13
C ASP A 123 -4.30 -8.43 1.90
N HIS A 124 -3.81 -7.53 2.75
CA HIS A 124 -4.14 -6.12 2.67
C HIS A 124 -2.94 -5.27 3.05
N ARG A 125 -2.95 -4.03 2.57
CA ARG A 125 -1.88 -3.08 2.79
C ARG A 125 -2.46 -1.74 3.18
N ASN A 126 -1.84 -1.14 4.18
CA ASN A 126 -2.22 0.14 4.75
C ASN A 126 -1.04 1.11 4.73
N ALA A 127 -1.34 2.40 4.68
CA ALA A 127 -0.39 3.46 4.98
C ALA A 127 -0.46 3.78 6.48
N ILE A 128 0.54 3.39 7.25
CA ILE A 128 0.70 3.83 8.64
C ILE A 128 1.23 5.25 8.63
N VAL A 129 0.42 6.18 9.15
CA VAL A 129 0.71 7.63 9.18
C VAL A 129 1.10 8.11 10.58
N GLY A 130 0.85 7.30 11.61
CA GLY A 130 1.09 7.67 12.98
C GLY A 130 0.96 6.49 13.92
N TYR A 131 1.23 6.73 15.20
CA TYR A 131 1.03 5.75 16.26
C TYR A 131 0.85 6.46 17.60
N ASP A 132 0.21 5.79 18.54
CA ASP A 132 0.06 6.22 19.91
C ASP A 132 0.22 5.03 20.89
N SER A 133 -0.14 5.23 22.16
CA SER A 133 -0.08 4.17 23.17
C SER A 133 -1.07 3.02 22.93
N LYS A 134 -2.09 3.23 22.10
CA LYS A 134 -3.14 2.26 21.80
C LYS A 134 -2.82 1.46 20.54
N GLY A 135 -2.06 2.02 19.59
CA GLY A 135 -1.78 1.33 18.33
C GLY A 135 -1.31 2.22 17.19
N TRP A 136 -1.53 1.71 15.97
CA TRP A 136 -1.24 2.37 14.70
C TRP A 136 -2.40 3.27 14.28
N VAL A 137 -2.07 4.47 13.80
CA VAL A 137 -2.99 5.30 13.02
C VAL A 137 -2.67 5.03 11.55
N VAL A 138 -3.65 4.53 10.80
CA VAL A 138 -3.47 4.14 9.41
C VAL A 138 -4.45 4.86 8.51
N PHE A 139 -4.04 5.17 7.29
CA PHE A 139 -4.96 5.27 6.17
C PHE A 139 -5.17 3.87 5.60
N ASP A 140 -6.40 3.40 5.62
CA ASP A 140 -6.81 2.10 5.10
C ASP A 140 -7.60 2.28 3.81
N PRO A 141 -7.07 1.85 2.64
CA PRO A 141 -7.77 1.94 1.34
C PRO A 141 -9.10 1.18 1.26
N TYR A 142 -9.31 0.16 2.09
CA TYR A 142 -10.56 -0.60 2.21
C TYR A 142 -11.59 0.11 3.10
N GLY A 143 -11.24 1.27 3.67
CA GLY A 143 -12.05 2.00 4.61
C GLY A 143 -11.66 1.65 6.04
N ASN A 144 -12.30 0.67 6.65
CA ASN A 144 -11.99 0.29 8.02
C ASN A 144 -12.17 -1.22 8.23
N ALA A 145 -11.07 -1.93 8.37
CA ALA A 145 -11.10 -3.37 8.59
C ALA A 145 -11.43 -3.77 10.04
N ASN A 146 -11.58 -2.82 10.98
CA ASN A 146 -12.10 -3.14 12.32
C ASN A 146 -13.57 -3.55 12.30
N THR A 147 -14.30 -3.23 11.23
CA THR A 147 -15.73 -3.48 11.08
C THR A 147 -15.99 -4.64 10.12
N LYS A 148 -17.16 -5.28 10.27
CA LYS A 148 -17.58 -6.32 9.32
C LYS A 148 -18.09 -5.67 8.03
N GLY A 149 -17.31 -5.79 6.95
CA GLY A 149 -17.70 -5.35 5.60
C GLY A 149 -16.88 -4.18 5.05
N TYR A 150 -17.00 -3.94 3.75
CA TYR A 150 -16.36 -2.84 3.03
C TYR A 150 -17.00 -1.51 3.41
N ASN A 151 -16.19 -0.56 3.89
CA ASN A 151 -16.66 0.70 4.46
C ASN A 151 -16.17 1.94 3.69
N GLY A 152 -15.85 1.79 2.40
CA GLY A 152 -15.73 2.89 1.46
C GLY A 152 -14.32 3.16 0.91
N ASN A 153 -14.18 4.33 0.26
CA ASN A 153 -13.06 4.75 -0.58
C ASN A 153 -11.83 5.25 0.20
N GLY A 154 -11.40 4.48 1.21
CA GLY A 154 -10.29 4.83 2.06
C GLY A 154 -10.66 5.77 3.22
N MET A 155 -10.17 5.47 4.42
CA MET A 155 -10.30 6.37 5.58
C MET A 155 -9.18 6.16 6.59
N PHE A 156 -9.07 7.10 7.53
CA PHE A 156 -8.21 6.91 8.70
C PHE A 156 -8.87 5.97 9.71
N ALA A 157 -8.10 5.00 10.17
CA ALA A 157 -8.50 4.04 11.19
C ALA A 157 -7.40 3.89 12.24
N HIS A 158 -7.80 3.40 13.41
CA HIS A 158 -6.88 3.08 14.50
C HIS A 158 -6.85 1.56 14.72
N TYR A 159 -5.67 0.95 14.60
CA TYR A 159 -5.47 -0.50 14.76
C TYR A 159 -4.55 -0.77 15.93
N GLU A 160 -5.03 -1.56 16.89
CA GLU A 160 -4.23 -2.03 18.02
C GLU A 160 -2.92 -2.68 17.55
N TYR A 161 -1.86 -2.54 18.36
CA TYR A 161 -0.60 -3.22 18.11
C TYR A 161 -0.82 -4.75 18.02
N GLY A 162 -0.20 -5.37 17.01
CA GLY A 162 -0.33 -6.81 16.75
C GLY A 162 -1.59 -7.19 15.98
N LYS A 163 -2.59 -6.31 15.86
CA LYS A 163 -3.79 -6.56 15.07
C LYS A 163 -3.43 -6.72 13.59
N PHE A 164 -4.06 -7.70 12.95
CA PHE A 164 -3.83 -8.09 11.54
C PHE A 164 -2.38 -8.43 11.19
N ASN A 165 -1.50 -8.62 12.19
CA ASN A 165 -0.07 -8.76 11.98
C ASN A 165 0.48 -7.67 11.02
N LEU A 166 0.04 -6.42 11.22
CA LEU A 166 0.39 -5.31 10.33
C LEU A 166 1.90 -5.04 10.37
N GLY A 167 2.53 -5.03 9.20
CA GLY A 167 3.99 -4.98 9.06
C GLY A 167 4.65 -6.33 9.27
N GLY A 168 3.89 -7.41 9.47
CA GLY A 168 4.37 -8.78 9.62
C GLY A 168 4.86 -9.40 8.32
N LYS A 169 4.26 -8.99 7.18
CA LYS A 169 4.75 -9.27 5.82
C LYS A 169 5.79 -8.22 5.45
N GLN A 170 5.58 -7.45 4.40
CA GLN A 170 6.49 -6.38 4.02
C GLN A 170 6.11 -5.05 4.64
N ALA A 171 7.10 -4.29 5.10
CA ALA A 171 6.97 -2.90 5.49
C ALA A 171 8.06 -2.05 4.84
N TYR A 172 7.70 -0.93 4.23
CA TYR A 172 8.64 -0.01 3.60
C TYR A 172 8.12 1.42 3.63
N TYR A 173 9.01 2.38 3.45
CA TYR A 173 8.66 3.78 3.21
C TYR A 173 9.31 4.29 1.92
N VAL A 174 8.81 5.42 1.44
CA VAL A 174 9.26 6.07 0.21
C VAL A 174 9.74 7.49 0.52
N THR A 175 10.85 7.90 -0.09
CA THR A 175 11.39 9.26 -0.01
C THR A 175 11.75 9.76 -1.41
N LYS A 176 12.01 11.06 -1.54
CA LYS A 176 12.76 11.54 -2.72
C LYS A 176 14.13 10.87 -2.79
N ASP A 177 14.55 10.55 -4.00
CA ASP A 177 15.92 10.13 -4.31
C ASP A 177 16.87 11.34 -4.35
#